data_AF-A0A2N4X3K4-F1
#
_entry.id   AF-A0A2N4X3K4-F1
#
_cell.length_a   1.000
_cell.length_b   1.000
_cell.length_c   1.000
_cell.angle_alpha   90.00
_cell.angle_beta   90.00
_cell.angle_gamma   90.00
#
_symmetry.space_group_name_H-M   'P 1'
#
loop_
_entity.id
_entity.type
_entity.pdbx_description
1 polymer ?
#
loop_
_entity_poly.entity_id
_entity_poly.type
_entity_poly.pdbx_seq_one_letter_code
_entity_poly.pdbx_strand_id
1 'polypeptide(L)'
;MITIHWKAAGVPLEGMAAATGLFIDYLTRWLARRGHRIAWLWVHENAGDKGWHCHVLASIPADLVKPLVGAQKRWLRTITGKPYKAKVIRSDPIGGRLRLETGNPVLHFANARAALAYICKGAPQAVLDTAGLDRQHKPQGLIIGRRCSTSQNIGSTARKAHDAKEE
;
A
#
# COMPACT_ATOMS: atom_id res chain seq x y z
N MET A 1 4.61 5.39 0.93
CA MET A 1 4.23 4.22 0.12
C MET A 1 5.26 3.12 0.28
N ILE A 2 4.79 1.90 0.51
CA ILE A 2 5.60 0.68 0.51
C ILE A 2 5.37 -0.03 -0.82
N THR A 3 6.43 -0.46 -1.48
CA THR A 3 6.39 -1.28 -2.70
C THR A 3 7.14 -2.57 -2.43
N ILE A 4 6.51 -3.72 -2.64
CA ILE A 4 7.11 -5.05 -2.46
C ILE A 4 7.16 -5.76 -3.82
N HIS A 5 8.36 -6.07 -4.29
CA HIS A 5 8.59 -6.82 -5.52
C HIS A 5 8.58 -8.32 -5.24
N TRP A 6 7.38 -8.92 -5.24
CA TRP A 6 7.19 -10.33 -4.89
C TRP A 6 7.92 -11.30 -5.82
N LYS A 7 7.96 -11.01 -7.13
CA LYS A 7 8.80 -11.76 -8.08
C LYS A 7 10.27 -11.77 -7.65
N ALA A 8 10.83 -10.60 -7.32
CA ALA A 8 12.23 -10.48 -6.90
C ALA A 8 12.49 -11.12 -5.52
N ALA A 9 11.48 -11.15 -4.65
CA ALA A 9 11.50 -11.88 -3.39
C ALA A 9 11.40 -13.41 -3.58
N GLY A 10 11.15 -13.87 -4.80
CA GLY A 10 11.05 -15.29 -5.15
C GLY A 10 9.74 -15.94 -4.74
N VAL A 11 8.66 -15.16 -4.65
CA VAL A 11 7.28 -15.63 -4.47
C VAL A 11 6.66 -15.79 -5.86
N PRO A 12 6.09 -16.96 -6.21
CA PRO A 12 5.42 -17.16 -7.50
C PRO A 12 4.13 -16.32 -7.60
N LEU A 13 3.59 -16.13 -8.81
CA LEU A 13 2.48 -15.20 -9.05
C LEU A 13 1.22 -15.59 -8.24
N GLU A 14 0.88 -16.86 -8.22
CA GLU A 14 -0.23 -17.45 -7.46
C GLU A 14 -0.09 -17.30 -5.95
N GLY A 15 1.15 -17.19 -5.44
CA GLY A 15 1.45 -16.99 -4.03
C GLY A 15 1.43 -15.51 -3.59
N MET A 16 1.37 -14.57 -4.54
CA MET A 16 1.49 -13.14 -4.26
C MET A 16 0.41 -12.64 -3.29
N ALA A 17 -0.84 -13.04 -3.51
CA ALA A 17 -1.96 -12.58 -2.68
C ALA A 17 -1.81 -13.03 -1.22
N ALA A 18 -1.41 -14.28 -1.00
CA ALA A 18 -1.17 -14.82 0.34
C ALA A 18 0.03 -14.13 1.02
N ALA A 19 1.13 -13.92 0.29
CA ALA A 19 2.30 -13.24 0.80
C ALA A 19 2.01 -11.77 1.22
N THR A 20 1.25 -11.03 0.41
CA THR A 20 0.76 -9.70 0.77
C THR A 20 -0.12 -9.74 2.02
N GLY A 21 -1.04 -10.71 2.11
CA GLY A 21 -1.88 -10.90 3.29
C GLY A 21 -1.07 -11.06 4.58
N LEU A 22 -0.06 -11.94 4.57
CA LEU A 22 0.84 -12.14 5.70
C LEU A 22 1.63 -10.87 6.05
N PHE A 23 2.13 -10.14 5.06
CA PHE A 23 2.84 -8.88 5.30
C PHE A 23 1.95 -7.84 5.98
N ILE A 24 0.70 -7.71 5.52
CA ILE A 24 -0.28 -6.78 6.10
C ILE A 24 -0.66 -7.20 7.52
N ASP A 25 -0.81 -8.49 7.79
CA ASP A 25 -1.06 -9.03 9.13
C ASP A 25 0.11 -8.70 10.08
N TYR A 26 1.35 -8.93 9.65
CA TYR A 26 2.54 -8.57 10.43
C TYR A 26 2.62 -7.07 10.71
N LEU A 27 2.40 -6.22 9.69
CA LEU A 27 2.38 -4.77 9.83
C LEU A 27 1.33 -4.33 10.86
N THR A 28 0.11 -4.83 10.71
CA THR A 28 -1.02 -4.49 11.57
C THR A 28 -0.77 -4.91 13.01
N ARG A 29 -0.36 -6.16 13.25
CA ARG A 29 -0.05 -6.66 14.60
C ARG A 29 1.15 -5.97 15.22
N TRP A 30 2.15 -5.57 14.42
CA TRP A 30 3.33 -4.89 14.93
C TRP A 30 3.04 -3.48 15.43
N LEU A 31 2.14 -2.76 14.74
CA LEU A 31 1.62 -1.46 15.17
C LEU A 31 0.67 -1.59 16.36
N ALA A 32 -0.23 -2.58 16.35
CA ALA A 32 -1.16 -2.82 17.44
C ALA A 32 -0.43 -3.08 18.77
N ARG A 33 0.64 -3.88 18.76
CA ARG A 33 1.51 -4.10 19.94
C ARG A 33 2.22 -2.84 20.45
N ARG A 34 2.17 -1.75 19.69
CA ARG A 34 2.72 -0.43 20.04
C ARG A 34 1.61 0.59 20.31
N GLY A 35 0.37 0.15 20.46
CA GLY A 35 -0.77 1.02 20.79
C GLY A 35 -1.35 1.78 19.59
N HIS A 36 -0.96 1.45 18.36
CA HIS A 36 -1.46 2.16 17.18
C HIS A 36 -2.49 1.34 16.40
N ARG A 37 -3.57 2.01 16.00
CA ARG A 37 -4.45 1.56 14.92
C ARG A 37 -3.91 2.05 13.59
N ILE A 38 -4.15 1.29 12.53
CA ILE A 38 -3.64 1.59 11.20
C ILE A 38 -4.77 1.68 10.17
N ALA A 39 -4.65 2.68 9.29
CA ALA A 39 -5.31 2.69 7.99
C ALA A 39 -4.30 2.21 6.94
N TRP A 40 -4.72 1.29 6.07
CA TRP A 40 -3.93 0.89 4.92
C TRP A 40 -4.81 0.53 3.74
N LEU A 41 -4.21 0.57 2.56
CA LEU A 41 -4.75 -0.03 1.35
C LEU A 41 -3.59 -0.61 0.55
N TRP A 42 -3.87 -1.59 -0.28
CA TRP A 42 -2.87 -2.18 -1.17
C TRP A 42 -3.46 -2.55 -2.52
N VAL A 43 -2.59 -2.56 -3.53
CA VAL A 43 -2.90 -2.93 -4.92
C VAL A 43 -1.78 -3.78 -5.50
N HIS A 44 -2.13 -4.86 -6.17
CA HIS A 44 -1.23 -5.70 -6.96
C HIS A 44 -1.18 -5.24 -8.41
N GLU A 45 0.05 -5.21 -8.93
CA GLU A 45 0.36 -4.91 -10.32
C GLU A 45 1.26 -6.01 -10.89
N ASN A 46 1.02 -6.37 -12.15
CA ASN A 46 1.82 -7.32 -12.90
C ASN A 46 1.97 -6.81 -14.35
N ALA A 47 2.56 -5.63 -14.50
CA ALA A 47 2.81 -5.01 -15.80
C ALA A 47 4.30 -4.71 -16.01
N GLY A 48 4.77 -5.03 -17.23
CA GLY A 48 6.13 -4.75 -17.69
C GLY A 48 7.22 -5.58 -17.00
N ASP A 49 8.45 -5.11 -17.14
CA ASP A 49 9.68 -5.87 -16.86
C ASP A 49 9.88 -6.16 -15.36
N LYS A 50 9.24 -5.38 -14.49
CA LYS A 50 9.36 -5.47 -13.03
C LYS A 50 8.61 -6.68 -12.45
N GLY A 51 7.75 -7.33 -13.24
CA GLY A 51 6.93 -8.46 -12.83
C GLY A 51 5.89 -8.12 -11.76
N TRP A 52 5.43 -9.13 -11.03
CA TRP A 52 4.34 -8.96 -10.05
C TRP A 52 4.84 -8.38 -8.73
N HIS A 53 4.15 -7.33 -8.29
CA HIS A 53 4.48 -6.56 -7.10
C HIS A 53 3.23 -5.97 -6.44
N CYS A 54 3.42 -5.45 -5.23
CA CYS A 54 2.37 -4.84 -4.42
C CYS A 54 2.77 -3.41 -4.04
N HIS A 55 1.85 -2.46 -4.21
CA HIS A 55 1.92 -1.14 -3.62
C HIS A 55 1.01 -1.06 -2.40
N VAL A 56 1.50 -0.46 -1.32
CA VAL A 56 0.76 -0.27 -0.07
C VAL A 56 0.86 1.19 0.35
N LEU A 57 -0.29 1.82 0.58
CA LEU A 57 -0.37 3.06 1.35
C LEU A 57 -0.78 2.69 2.77
N ALA A 58 -0.05 3.21 3.75
CA ALA A 58 -0.25 2.88 5.15
C ALA A 58 0.03 4.11 6.00
N SER A 59 -0.85 4.36 6.97
CA SER A 59 -0.66 5.40 7.99
C SER A 59 0.27 4.87 9.08
N ILE A 60 1.51 5.34 9.08
CA ILE A 60 2.55 4.93 10.03
C ILE A 60 3.01 6.16 10.82
N PRO A 61 3.01 6.12 12.16
CA PRO A 61 3.60 7.17 12.99
C PRO A 61 5.07 7.42 12.62
N ALA A 62 5.48 8.68 12.53
CA ALA A 62 6.79 9.06 12.02
C ALA A 62 7.97 8.46 12.83
N ASP A 63 7.81 8.36 14.15
CA ASP A 63 8.75 7.76 15.09
C ASP A 63 8.93 6.25 14.88
N LEU A 64 7.92 5.58 14.32
CA LEU A 64 7.94 4.15 14.05
C LEU A 64 8.52 3.78 12.67
N VAL A 65 8.78 4.75 11.79
CA VAL A 65 9.31 4.45 10.44
C VAL A 65 10.70 3.82 10.49
N LYS A 66 11.60 4.33 11.33
CA LYS A 66 12.96 3.77 11.47
C LYS A 66 12.95 2.32 11.97
N PRO A 67 12.28 1.96 13.09
CA PRO A 67 12.23 0.57 13.54
C PRO A 67 11.43 -0.35 12.59
N LEU A 68 10.49 0.19 11.81
CA LEU A 68 9.72 -0.57 10.82
C LEU A 68 10.62 -1.19 9.74
N VAL A 69 11.71 -0.53 9.32
CA VAL A 69 12.62 -1.05 8.29
C VAL A 69 13.19 -2.42 8.68
N GLY A 70 13.65 -2.57 9.92
CA GLY A 70 14.16 -3.84 10.43
C GLY A 70 13.06 -4.90 10.55
N ALA A 71 11.85 -4.48 10.92
CA ALA A 71 10.71 -5.37 11.02
C ALA A 71 10.27 -5.92 9.66
N GLN A 72 10.17 -5.07 8.64
CA GLN A 72 9.83 -5.46 7.28
C GLN A 72 10.82 -6.49 6.71
N LYS A 73 12.13 -6.28 6.89
CA LYS A 73 13.16 -7.24 6.44
C LYS A 73 12.99 -8.61 7.08
N ARG A 74 12.69 -8.65 8.38
CA ARG A 74 12.41 -9.89 9.11
C ARG A 74 11.16 -10.58 8.59
N TRP A 75 10.06 -9.85 8.38
CA TRP A 75 8.82 -10.42 7.86
C TRP A 75 8.99 -10.99 6.47
N LEU A 76 9.72 -10.30 5.58
CA LEU A 76 10.01 -10.82 4.24
C LEU A 76 10.78 -12.14 4.28
N ARG A 77 11.76 -12.26 5.18
CA ARG A 77 12.45 -13.53 5.40
C ARG A 77 11.50 -14.61 5.92
N THR A 78 10.62 -14.28 6.86
CA THR A 78 9.63 -15.22 7.39
C THR A 78 8.62 -15.67 6.33
N ILE A 79 8.13 -14.75 5.50
CA ILE A 79 7.13 -15.04 4.45
C ILE A 79 7.74 -15.88 3.33
N THR A 80 8.97 -15.59 2.93
CA THR A 80 9.59 -16.23 1.76
C THR A 80 10.43 -17.45 2.10
N GLY A 81 10.80 -17.64 3.37
CA GLY A 81 11.79 -18.64 3.80
C GLY A 81 13.21 -18.36 3.28
N LYS A 82 13.46 -17.19 2.65
CA LYS A 82 14.70 -16.85 1.97
C LYS A 82 15.44 -15.71 2.69
N PRO A 83 16.77 -15.64 2.61
CA PRO A 83 17.51 -14.46 3.04
C PRO A 83 17.01 -13.19 2.34
N TYR A 84 17.03 -12.07 3.05
CA TYR A 84 16.63 -10.78 2.49
C TYR A 84 17.56 -10.39 1.34
N LYS A 85 16.99 -9.93 0.23
CA LYS A 85 17.72 -9.35 -0.90
C LYS A 85 17.45 -7.86 -1.02
N ALA A 86 18.44 -7.08 -1.41
CA ALA A 86 18.25 -5.66 -1.68
C ALA A 86 17.21 -5.45 -2.80
N LYS A 87 16.56 -4.27 -2.82
CA LYS A 87 15.58 -3.85 -3.83
C LYS A 87 14.26 -4.64 -3.87
N VAL A 88 14.06 -5.66 -3.02
CA VAL A 88 12.78 -6.38 -2.94
C VAL A 88 11.67 -5.56 -2.27
N ILE A 89 12.04 -4.57 -1.47
CA ILE A 89 11.10 -3.65 -0.82
C ILE A 89 11.66 -2.24 -0.85
N ARG A 90 10.78 -1.29 -1.16
CA ARG A 90 11.03 0.15 -1.06
C ARG A 90 9.95 0.74 -0.16
N SER A 91 10.30 1.55 0.82
CA SER A 91 9.36 2.09 1.80
C SER A 91 9.71 3.54 2.10
N ASP A 92 8.97 4.46 1.49
CA ASP A 92 9.23 5.90 1.59
C ASP A 92 8.03 6.65 2.18
N PRO A 93 8.25 7.74 2.93
CA PRO A 93 7.15 8.63 3.32
C PRO A 93 6.53 9.33 2.11
N ILE A 94 5.24 9.69 2.23
CA ILE A 94 4.56 10.51 1.23
C ILE A 94 5.18 11.92 1.25
N GLY A 95 5.53 12.44 0.08
CA GLY A 95 6.25 13.71 -0.05
C GLY A 95 7.74 13.65 0.34
N GLY A 96 8.31 12.45 0.53
CA GLY A 96 9.76 12.26 0.72
C GLY A 96 10.32 12.66 2.08
N ARG A 97 9.48 13.18 2.99
CA ARG A 97 9.87 13.61 4.33
C ARG A 97 8.86 13.17 5.38
N LEU A 98 9.34 12.77 6.56
CA LEU A 98 8.50 12.51 7.72
C LEU A 98 7.95 13.81 8.32
N ARG A 99 6.76 13.76 8.94
CA ARG A 99 6.12 14.90 9.59
C ARG A 99 5.67 16.00 8.62
N LEU A 100 5.59 15.72 7.33
CA LEU A 100 5.05 16.68 6.36
C LEU A 100 3.58 16.99 6.65
N GLU A 101 2.83 16.00 7.16
CA GLU A 101 1.44 16.13 7.58
C GLU A 101 1.22 17.17 8.69
N THR A 102 2.25 17.46 9.50
CA THR A 102 2.18 18.49 10.55
C THR A 102 2.83 19.80 10.10
N GLY A 103 3.94 19.75 9.36
CA GLY A 103 4.66 20.94 8.90
C GLY A 103 4.05 21.65 7.69
N ASN A 104 3.41 20.91 6.78
CA ASN A 104 2.69 21.46 5.63
C ASN A 104 1.54 20.51 5.22
N PRO A 105 0.39 20.57 5.91
CA PRO A 105 -0.71 19.64 5.69
C PRO A 105 -1.29 19.72 4.27
N VAL A 106 -1.31 20.90 3.64
CA VAL A 106 -1.80 21.10 2.28
C VAL A 106 -0.93 20.32 1.28
N LEU A 107 0.39 20.47 1.36
CA LEU A 107 1.32 19.75 0.50
C LEU A 107 1.29 18.24 0.78
N HIS A 108 1.15 17.84 2.05
CA HIS A 108 0.99 16.42 2.39
C HIS A 108 -0.27 15.83 1.74
N PHE A 109 -1.40 16.53 1.82
CA PHE A 109 -2.65 16.09 1.21
C PHE A 109 -2.54 15.98 -0.32
N ALA A 110 -1.96 16.97 -0.99
CA ALA A 110 -1.71 16.92 -2.43
C ALA A 110 -0.84 15.71 -2.82
N ASN A 111 0.25 15.46 -2.09
CA ASN A 111 1.12 14.30 -2.31
C ASN A 111 0.41 12.96 -2.03
N ALA A 112 -0.44 12.90 -1.00
CA ALA A 112 -1.23 11.72 -0.69
C ALA A 112 -2.25 11.43 -1.80
N ARG A 113 -2.92 12.47 -2.33
CA ARG A 113 -3.84 12.35 -3.48
C ARG A 113 -3.10 11.87 -4.73
N ALA A 114 -1.92 12.41 -5.01
CA ALA A 114 -1.08 11.95 -6.13
C ALA A 114 -0.65 10.49 -5.98
N ALA A 115 -0.29 10.05 -4.76
CA ALA A 115 0.06 8.67 -4.48
C ALA A 115 -1.15 7.72 -4.62
N LEU A 116 -2.34 8.16 -4.21
CA LEU A 116 -3.59 7.43 -4.41
C LEU A 116 -3.90 7.28 -5.91
N ALA A 117 -3.86 8.38 -6.68
CA ALA A 117 -4.04 8.34 -8.13
C ALA A 117 -3.03 7.40 -8.81
N TYR A 118 -1.78 7.39 -8.35
CA TYR A 118 -0.74 6.52 -8.88
C TYR A 118 -1.09 5.02 -8.73
N ILE A 119 -1.49 4.57 -7.54
CA ILE A 119 -1.83 3.15 -7.31
C ILE A 119 -3.18 2.76 -7.91
N CYS A 120 -4.07 3.73 -8.13
CA CYS A 120 -5.38 3.51 -8.72
C CYS A 120 -5.36 3.53 -10.25
N LYS A 121 -4.23 3.84 -10.91
CA LYS A 121 -4.10 3.94 -12.38
C LYS A 121 -4.63 2.72 -13.17
N GLY A 122 -4.79 1.56 -12.53
CA GLY A 122 -5.39 0.36 -13.14
C GLY A 122 -6.91 0.31 -13.15
N ALA A 123 -7.60 1.23 -12.44
CA ALA A 123 -9.05 1.31 -12.42
C ALA A 123 -9.60 1.77 -13.79
N PRO A 124 -10.86 1.44 -14.13
CA PRO A 124 -11.52 1.97 -15.32
C PRO A 124 -11.49 3.50 -15.33
N GLN A 125 -11.36 4.12 -16.52
CA GLN A 125 -11.25 5.58 -16.64
C GLN A 125 -12.42 6.30 -15.97
N ALA A 126 -13.66 5.84 -16.19
CA ALA A 126 -14.84 6.42 -15.55
C ALA A 126 -14.75 6.43 -14.00
N VAL A 127 -14.15 5.41 -13.38
CA VAL A 127 -13.97 5.36 -11.92
C VAL A 127 -12.92 6.39 -11.46
N LEU A 128 -11.86 6.59 -12.25
CA LEU A 128 -10.85 7.62 -11.97
C LEU A 128 -11.46 9.02 -12.07
N ASP A 129 -12.25 9.26 -13.11
CA ASP A 129 -12.91 10.54 -13.37
C ASP A 129 -13.92 10.87 -12.26
N THR A 130 -14.81 9.93 -11.91
CA THR A 130 -15.77 10.09 -10.81
C THR A 130 -15.07 10.34 -9.47
N ALA A 131 -13.92 9.70 -9.22
CA ALA A 131 -13.13 9.92 -8.00
C ALA A 131 -12.27 11.21 -8.06
N GLY A 132 -12.31 11.96 -9.15
CA GLY A 132 -11.49 13.15 -9.37
C GLY A 132 -9.98 12.86 -9.36
N LEU A 133 -9.58 11.64 -9.70
CA LEU A 133 -8.19 11.24 -9.76
C LEU A 133 -7.64 11.56 -11.14
N ASP A 134 -6.84 12.63 -11.24
CA ASP A 134 -6.17 13.05 -12.48
C ASP A 134 -5.11 12.02 -12.92
N ARG A 135 -5.59 10.94 -13.55
CA ARG A 135 -4.77 9.84 -14.04
C ARG A 135 -5.46 9.15 -15.21
N GLN A 136 -4.66 8.78 -16.20
CA GLN A 136 -5.11 7.92 -17.28
C GLN A 136 -5.05 6.44 -16.87
N HIS A 137 -6.07 5.69 -17.27
CA HIS A 137 -6.10 4.25 -17.17
C HIS A 137 -4.85 3.62 -17.80
N LYS A 138 -4.25 2.66 -17.09
CA LYS A 138 -3.13 1.85 -17.57
C LYS A 138 -3.37 0.38 -17.25
N PRO A 139 -3.32 -0.54 -18.23
CA PRO A 139 -3.39 -1.98 -17.96
C PRO A 139 -2.32 -2.42 -16.95
N GLN A 140 -2.73 -3.22 -15.96
CA GLN A 140 -1.86 -3.69 -14.85
C GLN A 140 -1.57 -5.21 -14.91
N GLY A 141 -1.89 -5.85 -16.04
CA GLY A 141 -1.68 -7.28 -16.30
C GLY A 141 -2.44 -8.25 -15.40
N LEU A 142 -2.17 -9.54 -15.60
CA LEU A 142 -2.87 -10.65 -14.94
C LEU A 142 -2.50 -10.75 -13.46
N ILE A 143 -3.51 -10.88 -12.61
CA ILE A 143 -3.35 -11.18 -11.18
C ILE A 143 -4.12 -12.46 -10.87
N ILE A 144 -3.48 -13.37 -10.14
CA ILE A 144 -4.13 -14.55 -9.59
C ILE A 144 -4.57 -14.22 -8.15
N GLY A 145 -5.86 -14.38 -7.85
CA GLY A 145 -6.45 -14.02 -6.57
C GLY A 145 -6.87 -12.55 -6.48
N ARG A 146 -6.71 -11.94 -5.30
CA ARG A 146 -7.22 -10.59 -5.02
C ARG A 146 -6.27 -9.50 -5.54
N ARG A 147 -6.80 -8.54 -6.30
CA ARG A 147 -6.02 -7.39 -6.83
C ARG A 147 -5.78 -6.29 -5.82
N CYS A 148 -6.76 -5.94 -4.99
CA CYS A 148 -6.62 -4.86 -4.03
C CYS A 148 -7.42 -5.12 -2.75
N SER A 149 -7.08 -4.43 -1.66
CA SER A 149 -7.88 -4.41 -0.44
C SER A 149 -7.56 -3.18 0.40
N THR A 150 -8.43 -2.88 1.36
CA THR A 150 -8.25 -1.80 2.34
C THR A 150 -8.48 -2.30 3.77
N SER A 151 -7.97 -1.55 4.75
CA SER A 151 -8.28 -1.76 6.16
C SER A 151 -9.76 -1.45 6.44
N GLN A 152 -10.33 -2.14 7.44
CA GLN A 152 -11.71 -1.91 7.91
C GLN A 152 -11.76 -1.00 9.14
N ASN A 153 -10.77 -0.13 9.32
CA ASN A 153 -10.65 0.78 10.48
C ASN A 153 -11.71 1.88 10.50
N ILE A 154 -12.34 2.16 9.35
CA ILE A 154 -13.52 3.02 9.21
C ILE A 154 -14.64 2.08 8.79
N GLY A 155 -15.61 1.79 9.67
CA GLY A 155 -16.65 0.79 9.44
C GLY A 155 -17.54 1.08 8.22
N SER A 156 -18.29 0.07 7.75
CA SER A 156 -19.19 0.22 6.58
C SER A 156 -20.21 1.35 6.75
N THR A 157 -20.73 1.53 7.96
CA THR A 157 -21.64 2.64 8.31
C THR A 157 -20.99 4.00 8.09
N ALA A 158 -19.76 4.19 8.59
CA ALA A 158 -19.04 5.45 8.45
C ALA A 158 -18.69 5.77 6.99
N ARG A 159 -18.44 4.73 6.17
CA ARG A 159 -18.23 4.90 4.71
C ARG A 159 -19.51 5.36 4.01
N LYS A 160 -20.63 4.65 4.21
CA LYS A 160 -21.92 5.00 3.62
C LYS A 160 -22.39 6.40 4.00
N ALA A 161 -22.13 6.82 5.24
CA ALA A 161 -22.48 8.16 5.72
C ALA A 161 -21.64 9.28 5.10
N HIS A 162 -20.43 8.97 4.61
CA HIS A 162 -19.62 9.93 3.84
C HIS A 162 -20.15 10.05 2.42
N ASP A 163 -20.42 8.92 1.76
CA ASP A 163 -20.90 8.90 0.37
C ASP A 163 -22.23 9.66 0.24
N ALA A 164 -23.15 9.50 1.20
CA ALA A 164 -24.44 10.20 1.23
C ALA A 164 -24.35 11.71 1.54
N LYS A 165 -23.16 12.25 1.85
CA LYS A 165 -22.94 13.70 2.06
C LYS A 165 -22.33 14.38 0.84
N GLU A 166 -21.83 13.60 -0.13
CA GLU A 166 -21.24 14.12 -1.38
C GLU A 166 -22.14 13.92 -2.60
N GLU A 167 -23.33 13.31 -2.42
CA GLU A 167 -24.49 13.38 -3.32
C GLU A 167 -25.37 14.60 -2.98
#